data_AF-A0A4V6PAM1-F1
#
_entry.id   AF-A0A4V6PAM1-F1
#
_cell.length_a   1.000
_cell.length_b   1.000
_cell.length_c   1.000
_cell.angle_alpha   90.00
_cell.angle_beta   90.00
_cell.angle_gamma   90.00
#
_symmetry.space_group_name_H-M   'P 1'
#
loop_
_entity.id
_entity.type
_entity.pdbx_description
1 polymer ?
#
loop_
_entity_poly.entity_id
_entity_poly.type
_entity_poly.pdbx_seq_one_letter_code
_entity_poly.pdbx_strand_id
1 'polypeptide(L)'
;MASWTQQRSDDETRTGVIYAFQRMVDELEQAERTVISSSSELGARWLGEASMRYQQGLQEISQGIVQIRSGLGDISGSMQRFAAITDSTEDDNIAAAASISLQTETFTPKASWTN
;
A
#
# COMPACT_ATOMS: atom_id res chain seq x y z
N MET A 1 -7.89 -21.32 16.74
CA MET A 1 -7.15 -21.68 15.50
C MET A 1 -7.47 -20.75 14.31
N ALA A 2 -8.06 -19.57 14.49
CA ALA A 2 -8.47 -18.69 13.39
C ALA A 2 -7.53 -17.50 13.10
N SER A 3 -6.60 -17.12 14.00
CA SER A 3 -5.79 -15.90 13.80
C SER A 3 -4.69 -16.06 12.75
N TRP A 4 -3.98 -17.19 12.74
CA TRP A 4 -2.84 -17.42 11.84
C TRP A 4 -3.20 -17.47 10.35
N THR A 5 -4.39 -17.98 10.01
CA THR A 5 -4.88 -18.02 8.63
C THR A 5 -5.38 -16.65 8.15
N GLN A 6 -5.95 -15.85 9.05
CA GLN A 6 -6.38 -14.48 8.76
C GLN A 6 -5.18 -13.58 8.47
N GLN A 7 -4.15 -13.67 9.30
CA GLN A 7 -2.91 -12.88 9.19
C GLN A 7 -2.14 -13.17 7.89
N ARG A 8 -2.09 -14.45 7.49
CA ARG A 8 -1.46 -14.86 6.22
C ARG A 8 -2.25 -14.37 5.00
N SER A 9 -3.58 -14.35 5.08
CA SER A 9 -4.45 -13.79 4.03
C SER A 9 -4.28 -12.28 3.89
N ASP A 10 -4.11 -11.56 5.01
CA ASP A 10 -3.89 -10.11 5.01
C ASP A 10 -2.50 -9.74 4.47
N ASP A 11 -1.46 -10.55 4.74
CA ASP A 11 -0.12 -10.42 4.15
C ASP A 11 -0.10 -10.65 2.64
N GLU A 12 -0.79 -11.69 2.16
CA GLU A 12 -0.90 -12.00 0.73
C GLU A 12 -1.67 -10.90 -0.02
N THR A 13 -2.76 -10.40 0.57
CA THR A 13 -3.54 -9.29 0.00
C THR A 13 -2.70 -8.00 -0.07
N ARG A 14 -1.95 -7.69 0.98
CA ARG A 14 -1.06 -6.52 1.05
C ARG A 14 0.04 -6.58 -0.01
N THR A 15 0.68 -7.74 -0.15
CA THR A 15 1.72 -7.98 -1.16
C THR A 15 1.16 -7.82 -2.57
N GLY A 16 -0.04 -8.36 -2.83
CA GLY A 16 -0.73 -8.21 -4.11
C GLY A 16 -1.03 -6.75 -4.47
N VAL A 17 -1.46 -5.95 -3.48
CA VAL A 17 -1.73 -4.52 -3.68
C VAL A 17 -0.43 -3.72 -3.94
N ILE A 18 0.64 -3.98 -3.19
CA ILE A 18 1.95 -3.35 -3.42
C ILE A 18 2.46 -3.65 -4.84
N TYR A 19 2.35 -4.91 -5.27
CA TYR A 19 2.74 -5.32 -6.63
C TYR A 19 1.89 -4.64 -7.71
N ALA A 20 0.57 -4.53 -7.49
CA ALA A 20 -0.31 -3.82 -8.41
C ALA A 20 0.06 -2.33 -8.53
N PHE A 21 0.44 -1.68 -7.43
CA PHE A 21 0.91 -0.30 -7.45
C PHE A 21 2.24 -0.14 -8.18
N GLN A 22 3.20 -1.02 -7.91
CA GLN A 22 4.49 -1.01 -8.61
C GLN A 22 4.28 -1.14 -10.13
N ARG A 23 3.43 -2.07 -10.56
CA ARG A 23 3.09 -2.25 -11.97
C ARG A 23 2.43 -1.01 -12.57
N MET A 24 1.52 -0.36 -11.84
CA MET A 24 0.89 0.88 -12.28
C MET A 24 1.92 2.00 -12.47
N VAL A 25 2.91 2.11 -11.58
CA VAL A 25 4.01 3.08 -11.73
C VAL A 25 4.81 2.81 -13.00
N ASP A 26 5.16 1.55 -13.27
CA ASP A 26 5.92 1.17 -14.47
C ASP A 26 5.12 1.47 -15.77
N GLU A 27 3.81 1.20 -15.76
CA GLU A 27 2.90 1.50 -16.87
C GLU A 27 2.78 3.03 -17.09
N LEU A 28 2.74 3.81 -16.02
CA LEU A 28 2.71 5.28 -16.08
C LEU A 28 4.03 5.86 -16.60
N GLU A 29 5.18 5.31 -16.23
CA GLU A 29 6.47 5.73 -16.79
C GLU A 29 6.58 5.42 -18.29
N GLN A 30 6.04 4.29 -18.75
CA GLN A 30 5.95 4.00 -20.19
C GLN A 30 5.02 4.97 -20.91
N ALA A 31 3.87 5.31 -20.31
CA ALA A 31 2.95 6.30 -20.86
C ALA A 31 3.62 7.69 -20.97
N GLU A 32 4.38 8.11 -19.95
CA GLU A 32 5.13 9.37 -19.97
C GLU A 32 6.18 9.41 -21.10
N ARG A 33 6.96 8.32 -21.27
CA ARG A 33 7.92 8.23 -22.39
C ARG A 33 7.23 8.33 -23.75
N THR A 34 6.06 7.72 -23.88
CA THR A 34 5.25 7.79 -25.10
C THR A 34 4.79 9.22 -25.37
N VAL A 35 4.28 9.91 -24.34
CA VAL A 35 3.87 11.32 -24.40
C VAL A 35 5.03 12.23 -24.84
N ILE A 36 6.22 12.06 -24.26
CA ILE A 36 7.42 12.84 -24.64
C ILE A 36 7.81 12.56 -26.09
N SER A 37 7.81 11.30 -26.50
CA SER A 37 8.10 10.90 -27.88
C SER A 37 7.15 11.55 -28.87
N SER A 38 5.83 11.43 -28.63
CA SER A 38 4.80 12.02 -29.48
C SER A 38 4.90 13.55 -29.52
N SER A 39 5.22 14.20 -28.40
CA SER A 39 5.46 15.66 -28.37
C SER A 39 6.62 16.07 -29.26
N SER A 40 7.72 15.32 -29.24
CA SER A 40 8.92 15.60 -30.03
C SER A 40 8.70 15.42 -31.54
N GLU A 41 7.97 14.37 -31.94
CA GLU A 41 7.66 14.09 -33.34
C GLU A 41 6.70 15.13 -33.93
N LEU A 42 5.71 15.56 -33.13
CA LEU A 42 4.79 16.62 -33.51
C LEU A 42 5.48 17.98 -33.62
N GLY A 43 6.27 18.36 -32.61
CA GLY A 43 6.90 19.67 -32.54
C GLY A 43 7.85 19.94 -33.72
N ALA A 44 8.42 18.88 -34.30
CA ALA A 44 9.31 18.99 -35.44
C ALA A 44 8.60 19.21 -36.79
N ARG A 45 7.30 18.89 -36.93
CA ARG A 45 6.63 18.81 -38.25
C ARG A 45 5.22 19.37 -38.31
N TRP A 46 4.50 19.47 -37.19
CA TRP A 46 3.09 19.85 -37.18
C TRP A 46 2.91 21.24 -36.57
N LEU A 47 2.58 22.22 -37.43
CA LEU A 47 2.27 23.59 -37.06
C LEU A 47 0.76 23.85 -37.18
N GLY A 48 0.20 24.67 -36.28
CA GLY A 48 -1.19 25.14 -36.31
C GLY A 48 -1.93 24.96 -34.97
N GLU A 49 -3.17 25.45 -34.90
CA GLU A 49 -3.98 25.40 -33.65
C GLU A 49 -4.16 23.98 -33.11
N ALA A 50 -4.33 23.00 -34.01
CA ALA A 50 -4.48 21.61 -33.64
C ALA A 50 -3.24 21.03 -32.95
N SER A 51 -2.02 21.43 -33.35
CA SER A 51 -0.80 20.97 -32.67
C SER A 51 -0.64 21.60 -31.29
N MET A 52 -1.05 22.86 -31.11
CA MET A 52 -1.09 23.48 -29.78
C MET A 52 -2.06 22.77 -28.83
N ARG A 53 -3.29 22.48 -29.28
CA ARG A 53 -4.27 21.73 -28.47
C ARG A 53 -3.78 20.33 -28.12
N TYR A 54 -3.12 19.66 -29.06
CA TYR A 54 -2.54 18.35 -28.81
C TYR A 54 -1.42 18.43 -27.76
N GLN A 55 -0.49 19.39 -27.86
CA GLN A 55 0.55 19.62 -26.85
C GLN A 55 -0.03 19.93 -25.47
N GLN A 56 -1.13 20.68 -25.42
CA GLN A 56 -1.84 20.97 -24.17
C GLN A 56 -2.42 19.69 -23.54
N GLY A 57 -3.05 18.82 -24.34
CA GLY A 57 -3.51 17.51 -23.88
C GLY A 57 -2.38 16.61 -23.37
N LEU A 58 -1.20 16.64 -24.03
CA LEU A 58 -0.02 15.92 -23.54
C LEU A 58 0.46 16.43 -22.18
N GLN A 59 0.42 17.75 -21.95
CA GLN A 59 0.76 18.35 -20.65
C GLN A 59 -0.23 17.94 -19.56
N GLU A 60 -1.53 17.94 -19.85
CA GLU A 60 -2.57 17.48 -18.91
C GLU A 60 -2.39 16.02 -18.54
N ILE A 61 -2.09 15.15 -19.52
CA ILE A 61 -1.80 13.73 -19.28
C ILE A 61 -0.56 13.59 -18.38
N SER A 62 0.52 14.30 -18.68
CA SER A 62 1.74 14.27 -17.84
C SER A 62 1.46 14.70 -16.40
N GLN A 63 0.69 15.78 -16.19
CA GLN A 63 0.28 16.20 -14.85
C GLN A 63 -0.57 15.15 -14.13
N GLY A 64 -1.52 14.52 -14.84
CA GLY A 64 -2.33 13.42 -14.30
C GLY A 64 -1.47 12.23 -13.86
N ILE A 65 -0.47 11.85 -14.67
CA ILE A 65 0.49 10.79 -14.33
C ILE A 65 1.24 11.11 -13.02
N VAL A 66 1.74 12.35 -12.86
CA VAL A 66 2.43 12.78 -11.64
C VAL A 66 1.50 12.71 -10.43
N GLN A 67 0.25 13.14 -10.56
CA GLN A 67 -0.73 13.07 -9.48
C GLN A 67 -1.03 11.63 -9.05
N ILE A 68 -1.21 10.72 -10.02
CA ILE A 68 -1.43 9.31 -9.73
C ILE A 68 -0.23 8.74 -8.99
N ARG A 69 1.00 8.96 -9.47
CA ARG A 69 2.23 8.50 -8.80
C ARG A 69 2.32 9.00 -7.35
N SER A 70 1.99 10.26 -7.10
CA SER A 70 1.95 10.81 -5.75
C SER A 70 0.95 10.06 -4.86
N GLY A 71 -0.28 9.88 -5.34
CA GLY A 71 -1.32 9.16 -4.59
C GLY A 71 -0.95 7.70 -4.31
N LEU A 72 -0.31 7.02 -5.27
CA LEU A 72 0.19 5.66 -5.06
C LEU A 72 1.29 5.60 -3.99
N GLY A 73 2.18 6.60 -3.95
CA GLY A 73 3.18 6.75 -2.90
C GLY A 73 2.55 6.90 -1.50
N ASP A 74 1.53 7.73 -1.38
CA ASP A 74 0.81 7.95 -0.11
C ASP A 74 0.08 6.70 0.37
N ILE A 75 -0.53 5.94 -0.55
CA ILE A 75 -1.20 4.67 -0.21
C ILE A 75 -0.17 3.64 0.25
N SER A 76 0.95 3.49 -0.46
CA SER A 76 2.03 2.58 -0.07
C SER A 76 2.57 2.92 1.34
N GLY A 77 2.85 4.19 1.60
CA GLY A 77 3.29 4.65 2.92
C GLY A 77 2.25 4.43 4.02
N SER A 78 0.96 4.62 3.71
CA SER A 78 -0.13 4.36 4.65
C SER A 78 -0.29 2.87 4.94
N MET A 79 -0.14 2.01 3.93
CA MET A 79 -0.17 0.55 4.11
C MET A 79 0.98 0.04 4.96
N GLN A 80 2.19 0.59 4.80
CA GLN A 80 3.34 0.26 5.64
C GLN A 80 3.11 0.64 7.11
N ARG A 81 2.52 1.82 7.36
CA ARG A 81 2.17 2.25 8.72
C ARG A 81 1.07 1.38 9.33
N PHE A 82 0.04 1.06 8.55
CA PHE A 82 -1.04 0.19 9.00
C PHE A 82 -0.52 -1.19 9.38
N ALA A 83 0.38 -1.77 8.56
CA ALA A 83 1.05 -3.03 8.88
C ALA A 83 1.79 -2.96 10.22
N ALA A 84 2.61 -1.92 10.44
CA ALA A 84 3.36 -1.77 11.69
C ALA A 84 2.45 -1.63 12.93
N ILE A 85 1.31 -0.94 12.81
CA ILE A 85 0.33 -0.82 13.90
C ILE A 85 -0.33 -2.18 14.20
N THR A 86 -0.70 -2.92 13.16
CA THR A 86 -1.33 -4.23 13.31
C THR A 86 -0.37 -5.24 13.95
N ASP A 87 0.88 -5.29 13.50
CA ASP A 87 1.91 -6.17 14.08
C ASP A 87 2.13 -5.85 15.58
N SER A 88 2.26 -4.55 15.93
CA SER A 88 2.38 -4.11 17.32
C SER A 88 1.17 -4.48 18.17
N THR A 89 -0.04 -4.32 17.63
CA THR A 89 -1.28 -4.65 18.35
C THR A 89 -1.40 -6.16 18.56
N GLU A 90 -0.97 -6.95 17.58
CA GLU A 90 -0.95 -8.39 17.70
C GLU A 90 0.07 -8.87 18.73
N ASP A 91 1.29 -8.33 18.70
CA ASP A 91 2.33 -8.61 19.70
C ASP A 91 1.86 -8.24 21.11
N ASP A 92 1.23 -7.07 21.28
CA ASP A 92 0.66 -6.64 22.56
C ASP A 92 -0.45 -7.58 23.04
N ASN A 93 -1.31 -8.04 22.11
CA ASN A 93 -2.37 -8.99 22.42
C ASN A 93 -1.83 -10.38 22.78
N ILE A 94 -0.77 -10.85 22.11
CA ILE A 94 -0.08 -12.10 22.44
C ILE A 94 0.59 -11.99 23.81
N ALA A 95 1.27 -10.87 24.09
CA ALA A 95 1.91 -10.62 25.37
C ALA A 95 0.89 -10.54 26.52
N ALA A 96 -0.24 -9.84 26.30
CA ALA A 96 -1.33 -9.77 27.25
C ALA A 96 -1.96 -11.15 27.49
N ALA A 97 -2.24 -11.92 26.44
CA ALA A 97 -2.79 -13.27 26.56
C ALA A 97 -1.83 -14.23 27.27
N ALA A 98 -0.52 -14.15 27.01
CA ALA A 98 0.51 -14.91 27.69
C ALA A 98 0.59 -14.55 29.19
N SER A 99 0.49 -13.26 29.52
CA SER A 99 0.50 -12.80 30.91
C SER A 99 -0.71 -13.31 31.71
N ILE A 100 -1.90 -13.36 31.08
CA ILE A 100 -3.12 -13.92 31.67
C ILE A 100 -2.98 -15.43 31.86
N SER A 101 -2.44 -16.16 30.87
CA SER A 101 -2.22 -17.61 31.00
C SER A 101 -1.29 -17.97 32.16
N LEU A 102 -0.18 -17.23 32.31
CA LEU A 102 0.78 -17.42 33.42
C LEU A 102 0.17 -17.11 34.80
N GLN A 103 -0.72 -16.11 34.88
CA GLN A 103 -1.48 -15.83 36.11
C GLN A 103 -2.50 -16.94 36.44
N THR A 104 -3.04 -17.59 35.42
CA THR A 104 -4.02 -18.67 35.62
C THR A 104 -3.34 -19.96 36.10
N GLU A 105 -2.13 -20.26 35.65
CA GLU A 105 -1.34 -21.41 36.13
C GLU A 105 -0.82 -21.25 37.57
N THR A 106 -0.65 -20.02 38.04
CA THR A 106 -0.19 -19.73 39.42
C THR A 106 -1.33 -19.58 40.44
N PHE A 107 -2.58 -19.53 39.98
CA PHE A 107 -3.74 -19.54 40.86
C PHE A 107 -4.21 -20.98 41.13
N THR A 108 -3.59 -21.64 42.11
CA THR A 108 -4.26 -22.77 42.77
C THR A 108 -5.16 -22.19 43.86
N PRO A 109 -6.50 -22.16 43.71
CA PRO A 109 -7.37 -21.75 44.80
C PRO A 109 -7.18 -22.74 45.95
N LYS A 110 -6.50 -22.31 47.03
CA LYS A 110 -6.62 -23.03 48.30
C LYS A 110 -8.06 -22.87 48.75
N ALA A 111 -8.81 -23.97 48.68
CA ALA A 111 -10.13 -24.03 49.26
C ALA A 111 -10.01 -23.74 50.77
N SER A 112 -10.82 -22.81 51.27
CA SER A 112 -10.75 -22.33 52.67
C SER A 112 -11.13 -23.38 53.71
N TRP A 113 -11.52 -24.58 53.29
CA TRP A 113 -11.90 -25.71 54.14
C TRP A 113 -10.82 -26.79 54.30
N THR A 114 -9.65 -26.66 53.67
CA THR A 114 -8.52 -27.57 53.92
C THR A 114 -7.42 -26.85 54.70
N ASN A 115 -7.60 -26.79 56.02
CA ASN A 115 -6.52 -26.72 57.00
C ASN A 115 -6.09 -28.13 57.39
#